data_AF-A0A1I0CGQ9-F1
#
_entry.id   AF-A0A1I0CGQ9-F1
#
_cell.length_a   1.000
_cell.length_b   1.000
_cell.length_c   1.000
_cell.angle_alpha   90.00
_cell.angle_beta   90.00
_cell.angle_gamma   90.00
#
_symmetry.space_group_name_H-M   'P 1'
#
loop_
_entity.id
_entity.type
_entity.pdbx_description
1 polymer ?
#
loop_
_entity_poly.entity_id
_entity_poly.type
_entity_poly.pdbx_seq_one_letter_code
_entity_poly.pdbx_strand_id
1 'polypeptide(L)'
;MRVFIFSIIVLTLVVLAILSVSSNYPLTFSTHNPTAREIIKENPNADIIKLDGLVYSNVSDQDRIREQNILVGEKIGEVKKKSSSTWWYQDFYATKLPTGTEIYTIDEDSYEKGDAPFYILVKQDEKIFIYQALIEG
;
A
#
# COMPACT_ATOMS: atom_id res chain seq x y z
N MET A 1 43.44 34.02 -4.22
CA MET A 1 42.06 33.83 -4.72
C MET A 1 41.74 32.36 -5.05
N ARG A 2 42.54 31.66 -5.86
CA ARG A 2 42.30 30.24 -6.23
C ARG A 2 42.21 29.28 -5.03
N VAL A 3 43.12 29.35 -4.07
CA VAL A 3 43.13 28.48 -2.87
C VAL A 3 41.93 28.72 -1.93
N PHE A 4 41.47 29.98 -1.85
CA PHE A 4 40.27 30.34 -1.08
C PHE A 4 39.00 29.77 -1.73
N ILE A 5 38.89 29.82 -3.06
CA ILE A 5 37.77 29.23 -3.80
C ILE A 5 37.75 27.71 -3.61
N PHE A 6 38.91 27.05 -3.70
CA PHE A 6 39.02 25.61 -3.44
C PHE A 6 38.60 25.23 -2.01
N SER A 7 38.99 26.02 -1.02
CA SER A 7 38.62 25.76 0.38
C SER A 7 37.11 25.87 0.62
N ILE A 8 36.45 26.85 -0.01
CA ILE A 8 34.99 27.02 0.06
C ILE A 8 34.25 25.85 -0.62
N ILE A 9 34.73 25.39 -1.78
CA ILE A 9 34.13 24.26 -2.50
C ILE A 9 34.23 22.98 -1.65
N VAL A 10 35.40 22.71 -1.06
CA VAL A 10 35.60 21.54 -0.20
C VAL A 10 34.71 21.60 1.04
N LEU A 11 34.62 22.76 1.69
CA LEU A 11 33.73 22.95 2.84
C LEU A 11 32.26 22.71 2.48
N THR A 12 31.83 23.20 1.31
CA THR A 12 30.46 23.03 0.81
C THR A 12 30.15 21.56 0.52
N LEU A 13 31.09 20.81 -0.06
CA LEU A 13 30.94 19.36 -0.30
C LEU A 13 30.86 18.57 1.00
N VAL A 14 31.63 18.96 2.03
CA VAL A 14 31.59 18.34 3.35
C VAL A 14 30.23 18.57 4.03
N VAL A 15 29.68 19.79 3.94
CA VAL A 15 28.34 20.10 4.49
C VAL A 15 27.25 19.30 3.78
N LEU A 16 27.31 19.16 2.44
CA LEU A 16 26.37 18.35 1.69
C LEU A 16 26.45 16.85 2.06
N ALA A 17 27.64 16.34 2.34
CA ALA A 17 27.84 14.97 2.81
C ALA A 17 27.31 14.74 4.24
N ILE A 18 27.37 15.75 5.11
CA ILE A 18 26.79 15.66 6.47
C ILE A 18 25.25 15.68 6.39
N LEU A 19 24.68 16.47 5.49
CA LEU A 19 23.23 16.55 5.28
C LEU A 19 22.64 15.28 4.63
N SER A 20 23.40 14.55 3.82
CA SER A 20 22.93 13.27 3.24
C SER A 20 22.89 12.12 4.25
N VAL A 21 23.65 12.22 5.35
CA VAL A 21 23.69 11.19 6.41
C VAL A 21 22.61 11.43 7.47
N SER A 22 22.04 12.65 7.57
CA SER A 22 20.91 12.93 8.46
C SER A 22 19.57 12.55 7.83
N SER A 23 19.45 11.32 7.35
CA SER A 23 18.15 10.70 7.12
C SER A 23 17.51 10.39 8.48
N ASN A 24 16.85 11.38 9.09
CA ASN A 24 15.96 11.21 10.24
C ASN A 24 14.68 10.45 9.83
N TYR A 25 14.81 9.32 9.16
CA TYR A 25 13.72 8.34 9.07
C TYR A 25 13.85 7.49 10.33
N PRO A 26 12.93 7.61 11.31
CA PRO A 26 12.88 6.61 12.35
C PRO A 26 12.66 5.26 11.67
N LEU A 27 13.67 4.38 11.74
CA LEU A 27 13.52 2.98 11.40
C LEU A 27 12.56 2.37 12.43
N THR A 28 11.27 2.50 12.18
CA THR A 28 10.25 1.77 12.92
C THR A 28 10.25 0.35 12.36
N PHE A 29 11.02 -0.53 12.98
CA PHE A 29 10.78 -1.96 12.88
C PHE A 29 9.47 -2.22 13.64
N SER A 30 8.35 -2.21 12.92
CA SER A 30 7.13 -2.77 13.48
C SER A 30 7.28 -4.29 13.58
N THR A 31 6.55 -4.85 14.54
CA THR A 31 6.37 -6.30 14.72
C THR A 31 4.89 -6.66 14.52
N HIS A 32 4.16 -5.82 13.78
CA HIS A 32 2.75 -6.02 13.45
C HIS A 32 2.45 -5.69 11.99
N ASN A 33 1.47 -6.37 11.39
CA ASN A 33 1.00 -6.05 10.04
C ASN A 33 0.72 -4.53 9.88
N PRO A 34 1.11 -3.91 8.75
CA PRO A 34 0.90 -2.49 8.52
C PRO A 34 -0.58 -2.11 8.66
N THR A 35 -0.83 -1.02 9.39
CA THR A 35 -2.17 -0.47 9.54
C THR A 35 -2.49 0.52 8.42
N ALA A 36 -3.77 0.68 8.08
CA ALA A 36 -4.18 1.64 7.05
C ALA A 36 -3.73 3.07 7.40
N ARG A 37 -3.67 3.39 8.70
CA ARG A 37 -3.17 4.66 9.21
C ARG A 37 -1.71 4.90 8.86
N GLU A 38 -0.84 3.90 9.02
CA GLU A 38 0.57 4.00 8.69
C GLU A 38 0.75 4.18 7.19
N ILE A 39 0.09 3.33 6.39
CA ILE A 39 0.18 3.39 4.93
C ILE A 39 -0.30 4.75 4.39
N ILE A 40 -1.43 5.27 4.89
CA ILE A 40 -1.96 6.58 4.47
C ILE A 40 -1.05 7.72 4.92
N LYS A 41 -0.42 7.61 6.11
CA LYS A 41 0.48 8.65 6.63
C LYS A 41 1.78 8.71 5.82
N GLU A 42 2.32 7.56 5.44
CA GLU A 42 3.54 7.45 4.64
C GLU A 42 3.28 7.80 3.17
N ASN A 43 2.20 7.28 2.59
CA ASN A 43 1.78 7.56 1.23
C ASN A 43 0.28 7.93 1.19
N PRO A 44 -0.06 9.23 1.23
CA PRO A 44 -1.45 9.70 1.15
C PRO A 44 -2.18 9.31 -0.14
N ASN A 45 -1.44 8.94 -1.18
CA ASN A 45 -1.96 8.51 -2.48
C ASN A 45 -1.96 6.97 -2.62
N ALA A 46 -1.71 6.22 -1.55
CA ALA A 46 -1.75 4.76 -1.58
C ALA A 46 -3.15 4.27 -2.00
N ASP A 47 -3.19 3.26 -2.84
CA ASP A 47 -4.44 2.59 -3.22
C ASP A 47 -4.61 1.34 -2.37
N ILE A 48 -5.41 1.47 -1.30
CA ILE A 48 -5.58 0.42 -0.31
C ILE A 48 -7.04 0.16 0.01
N ILE A 49 -7.30 -1.05 0.48
CA ILE A 49 -8.55 -1.46 1.08
C ILE A 49 -8.27 -2.23 2.37
N LYS A 50 -9.12 -2.06 3.39
CA LYS A 50 -9.04 -2.90 4.59
C LYS A 50 -10.08 -4.00 4.53
N LEU A 51 -9.69 -5.23 4.81
CA LEU A 51 -10.58 -6.39 4.86
C LEU A 51 -10.11 -7.29 5.99
N ASP A 52 -11.04 -7.63 6.89
CA ASP A 52 -10.83 -8.55 8.00
C ASP A 52 -9.58 -8.23 8.85
N GLY A 53 -9.39 -6.94 9.15
CA GLY A 53 -8.23 -6.46 9.90
C GLY A 53 -6.94 -6.31 9.09
N LEU A 54 -6.83 -6.93 7.91
CA LEU A 54 -5.68 -6.78 7.01
C LEU A 54 -5.84 -5.57 6.08
N VAL A 55 -4.71 -4.98 5.70
CA VAL A 55 -4.65 -3.93 4.69
C VAL A 55 -4.15 -4.53 3.40
N TYR A 56 -4.86 -4.29 2.31
CA TYR A 56 -4.48 -4.72 0.98
C TYR A 56 -4.06 -3.53 0.14
N SER A 57 -3.03 -3.71 -0.69
CA SER A 57 -2.50 -2.72 -1.63
C SER A 57 -2.76 -3.14 -3.07
N ASN A 58 -3.12 -2.20 -3.93
CA ASN A 58 -3.20 -2.45 -5.37
C ASN A 58 -1.82 -2.82 -5.94
N VAL A 59 -1.73 -3.97 -6.59
CA VAL A 59 -0.52 -4.50 -7.24
C VAL A 59 -0.73 -4.80 -8.73
N SER A 60 -1.84 -4.33 -9.31
CA SER A 60 -2.25 -4.61 -10.70
C SER A 60 -1.22 -4.17 -11.74
N ASP A 61 -0.38 -3.19 -11.40
CA ASP A 61 0.65 -2.67 -12.30
C ASP A 61 1.97 -3.45 -12.26
N GLN A 62 2.09 -4.46 -11.39
CA GLN A 62 3.28 -5.30 -11.34
C GLN A 62 3.28 -6.33 -12.49
N ASP A 63 4.37 -6.37 -13.25
CA ASP A 63 4.47 -7.21 -14.46
C ASP A 63 4.22 -8.70 -14.17
N ARG A 64 4.67 -9.21 -13.01
CA ARG A 64 4.44 -10.59 -12.56
C ARG A 64 2.96 -10.95 -12.45
N ILE A 65 2.09 -9.98 -12.17
CA ILE A 65 0.66 -10.19 -11.94
C ILE A 65 -0.12 -10.12 -13.27
N ARG A 66 0.33 -9.30 -14.22
CA ARG A 66 -0.34 -9.10 -15.52
C ARG A 66 -0.31 -10.33 -16.44
N GLU A 67 0.68 -11.20 -16.28
CA GLU A 67 0.87 -12.39 -17.12
C GLU A 67 0.09 -13.62 -16.64
N GLN A 68 -0.59 -13.54 -15.50
CA GLN A 68 -1.33 -14.66 -14.91
C GLN A 68 -2.78 -14.68 -15.41
N ASN A 69 -3.26 -15.87 -15.80
CA ASN A 69 -4.68 -16.10 -16.07
C ASN A 69 -5.42 -16.19 -14.72
N ILE A 70 -5.89 -15.05 -14.23
CA ILE A 70 -6.59 -14.97 -12.95
C ILE A 70 -8.09 -15.09 -13.16
N LEU A 71 -8.72 -16.05 -12.48
CA LEU A 71 -10.16 -16.24 -12.50
C LEU A 71 -10.82 -15.55 -11.32
N VAL A 72 -12.04 -15.05 -11.53
CA VAL A 72 -12.85 -14.44 -10.46
C VAL A 72 -13.49 -15.55 -9.64
N GLY A 73 -13.18 -15.58 -8.34
CA GLY A 73 -13.74 -16.54 -7.39
C GLY A 73 -15.03 -16.05 -6.72
N GLU A 74 -15.18 -16.40 -5.45
CA GLU A 74 -16.31 -16.06 -4.59
C GLU A 74 -16.39 -14.55 -4.30
N LYS A 75 -17.62 -14.00 -4.23
CA LYS A 75 -17.84 -12.62 -3.79
C LYS A 75 -17.70 -12.50 -2.28
N ILE A 76 -16.68 -11.76 -1.83
CA ILE A 76 -16.41 -11.45 -0.42
C ILE A 76 -17.34 -10.35 0.09
N GLY A 77 -17.54 -9.31 -0.74
CA GLY A 77 -18.34 -8.15 -0.35
C GLY A 77 -18.14 -6.95 -1.26
N GLU A 78 -18.36 -5.77 -0.71
CA GLU A 78 -18.31 -4.50 -1.45
C GLU A 78 -17.68 -3.39 -0.59
N VAL A 79 -17.04 -2.43 -1.24
CA VAL A 79 -16.52 -1.22 -0.60
C VAL A 79 -17.68 -0.45 0.02
N LYS A 80 -17.65 -0.31 1.35
CA LYS A 80 -18.67 0.41 2.11
C LYS A 80 -18.43 1.92 2.07
N LYS A 81 -17.17 2.35 2.05
CA LYS A 81 -16.83 3.77 2.10
C LYS A 81 -15.50 4.08 1.42
N LYS A 82 -15.50 5.11 0.59
CA LYS A 82 -14.28 5.78 0.13
C LYS A 82 -13.79 6.76 1.18
N SER A 83 -12.59 6.59 1.73
CA SER A 83 -12.01 7.49 2.72
C SER A 83 -10.49 7.42 2.75
N SER A 84 -9.85 8.57 2.97
CA SER A 84 -8.43 8.69 3.31
C SER A 84 -8.21 9.09 4.77
N SER A 85 -9.23 8.92 5.63
CA SER A 85 -9.12 9.21 7.06
C SER A 85 -8.17 8.22 7.74
N THR A 86 -7.21 8.73 8.51
CA THR A 86 -6.34 7.90 9.34
C THR A 86 -7.01 7.42 10.62
N TRP A 87 -8.13 8.04 11.01
CA TRP A 87 -8.90 7.70 12.21
C TRP A 87 -10.09 6.79 11.85
N TRP A 88 -10.27 5.73 12.65
CA TRP A 88 -11.35 4.74 12.52
C TRP A 88 -11.50 4.15 11.11
N TYR A 89 -10.38 3.77 10.49
CA TYR A 89 -10.39 3.05 9.21
C TYR A 89 -10.89 1.61 9.42
N GLN A 90 -12.10 1.32 8.94
CA GLN A 90 -12.83 0.07 9.16
C GLN A 90 -12.70 -0.88 7.96
N ASP A 91 -13.12 -2.13 8.15
CA ASP A 91 -13.18 -3.09 7.05
C ASP A 91 -14.14 -2.60 5.95
N PHE A 92 -13.81 -2.95 4.72
CA PHE A 92 -14.44 -2.49 3.48
C PHE A 92 -14.30 -0.98 3.21
N TYR A 93 -13.36 -0.30 3.86
CA TYR A 93 -12.99 1.08 3.51
C TYR A 93 -11.86 1.05 2.49
N ALA A 94 -11.97 1.88 1.47
CA ALA A 94 -10.96 2.03 0.43
C ALA A 94 -10.53 3.50 0.26
N THR A 95 -9.28 3.74 -0.12
CA THR A 95 -8.78 5.10 -0.35
C THR A 95 -9.18 5.65 -1.71
N LYS A 96 -9.16 4.81 -2.76
CA LYS A 96 -9.48 5.24 -4.15
C LYS A 96 -10.77 4.68 -4.70
N LEU A 97 -11.15 3.46 -4.31
CA LEU A 97 -12.31 2.77 -4.86
C LEU A 97 -13.63 3.44 -4.41
N PRO A 98 -14.60 3.62 -5.31
CA PRO A 98 -15.92 4.13 -4.96
C PRO A 98 -16.71 3.15 -4.07
N THR A 99 -17.71 3.66 -3.35
CA THR A 99 -18.65 2.80 -2.63
C THR A 99 -19.42 1.91 -3.60
N GLY A 100 -19.62 0.64 -3.24
CA GLY A 100 -20.27 -0.37 -4.08
C GLY A 100 -19.32 -1.15 -4.99
N THR A 101 -18.02 -0.82 -5.02
CA THR A 101 -17.03 -1.64 -5.74
C THR A 101 -16.97 -3.04 -5.14
N GLU A 102 -17.11 -4.06 -5.98
CA GLU A 102 -17.18 -5.46 -5.58
C GLU A 102 -15.80 -6.05 -5.35
N ILE A 103 -15.70 -6.93 -4.35
CA ILE A 103 -14.48 -7.58 -3.89
C ILE A 103 -14.70 -9.09 -3.95
N TYR A 104 -13.75 -9.81 -4.53
CA TYR A 104 -13.81 -11.25 -4.77
C TYR A 104 -12.52 -11.95 -4.33
N THR A 105 -12.61 -13.25 -4.12
CA THR A 105 -11.44 -14.14 -4.03
C THR A 105 -10.85 -14.39 -5.44
N ILE A 106 -9.69 -15.03 -5.48
CA ILE A 106 -9.03 -15.47 -6.71
C ILE A 106 -9.25 -16.96 -6.92
N ASP A 107 -9.50 -17.38 -8.16
CA ASP A 107 -9.61 -18.78 -8.56
C ASP A 107 -10.58 -19.57 -7.68
N GLU A 108 -10.13 -20.67 -7.07
CA GLU A 108 -10.94 -21.55 -6.20
C GLU A 108 -10.79 -21.20 -4.71
N ASP A 109 -10.14 -20.09 -4.36
CA ASP A 109 -10.02 -19.65 -2.97
C ASP A 109 -11.41 -19.32 -2.40
N SER A 110 -11.67 -19.78 -1.18
CA SER A 110 -12.88 -19.46 -0.40
C SER A 110 -12.60 -18.38 0.63
N TYR A 111 -13.61 -17.58 0.96
CA TYR A 111 -13.48 -16.59 2.02
C TYR A 111 -14.23 -17.02 3.29
N GLU A 112 -13.49 -17.16 4.39
CA GLU A 112 -14.05 -17.27 5.73
C GLU A 112 -13.58 -16.12 6.61
N LYS A 113 -14.47 -15.61 7.47
CA LYS A 113 -14.13 -14.52 8.38
C LYS A 113 -13.11 -15.02 9.41
N GLY A 114 -11.99 -14.33 9.51
CA GLY A 114 -10.81 -14.72 10.28
C GLY A 114 -9.73 -15.40 9.44
N ASP A 115 -10.01 -15.73 8.18
CA ASP A 115 -9.11 -16.40 7.24
C ASP A 115 -9.14 -15.72 5.87
N ALA A 116 -8.77 -14.44 5.85
CA ALA A 116 -8.77 -13.65 4.63
C ALA A 116 -7.62 -14.06 3.68
N PRO A 117 -7.88 -14.19 2.37
CA PRO A 117 -6.89 -14.67 1.42
C PRO A 117 -5.77 -13.65 1.21
N PHE A 118 -4.60 -14.11 0.76
CA PHE A 118 -3.45 -13.24 0.54
C PHE A 118 -3.64 -12.25 -0.62
N TYR A 119 -4.40 -12.65 -1.63
CA TYR A 119 -4.80 -11.79 -2.74
C TYR A 119 -6.32 -11.69 -2.84
N ILE A 120 -6.80 -10.53 -3.26
CA ILE A 120 -8.21 -10.31 -3.59
C ILE A 120 -8.33 -9.61 -4.94
N LEU A 121 -9.47 -9.82 -5.59
CA LEU A 121 -9.86 -9.13 -6.80
C LEU A 121 -10.85 -8.03 -6.49
N VAL A 122 -10.68 -6.92 -7.18
CA VAL A 122 -11.56 -5.77 -7.11
C VAL A 122 -12.08 -5.49 -8.51
N LYS A 123 -13.41 -5.52 -8.68
CA LYS A 123 -14.06 -5.27 -9.98
C LYS A 123 -14.63 -3.86 -10.02
N GLN A 124 -14.12 -3.04 -10.93
CA GLN A 124 -14.59 -1.67 -11.15
C GLN A 124 -14.72 -1.40 -12.65
N ASP A 125 -15.91 -1.00 -13.11
CA ASP A 125 -16.18 -0.62 -14.50
C ASP A 125 -15.66 -1.65 -15.52
N GLU A 126 -16.00 -2.93 -15.29
CA GLU A 126 -15.56 -4.11 -16.08
C GLU A 126 -14.06 -4.42 -16.03
N LYS A 127 -13.25 -3.62 -15.34
CA LYS A 127 -11.83 -3.89 -15.09
C LYS A 127 -11.66 -4.65 -13.79
N ILE A 128 -10.66 -5.54 -13.80
CA ILE A 128 -10.24 -6.31 -12.63
C ILE A 128 -8.92 -5.74 -12.16
N PHE A 129 -8.85 -5.46 -10.86
CA PHE A 129 -7.64 -5.03 -10.16
C PHE A 129 -7.29 -6.08 -9.11
N ILE A 130 -6.00 -6.32 -8.93
CA ILE A 130 -5.48 -7.29 -7.96
C ILE A 130 -4.86 -6.54 -6.80
N TYR A 131 -5.25 -6.96 -5.61
CA TYR A 131 -4.84 -6.39 -4.36
C TYR A 131 -4.17 -7.45 -3.51
N GLN A 132 -3.05 -7.11 -2.89
CA GLN A 132 -2.24 -8.02 -2.08
C GLN A 132 -2.26 -7.58 -0.62
N ALA A 133 -2.45 -8.53 0.31
CA ALA A 133 -2.37 -8.29 1.73
C ALA A 133 -0.96 -7.84 2.13
N LEU A 134 -0.88 -6.74 2.88
CA LEU A 134 0.32 -6.25 3.53
C LEU A 134 0.44 -6.94 4.88
N ILE A 135 1.23 -8.01 4.91
CA ILE A 135 1.60 -8.74 6.13
C ILE A 135 3.08 -8.52 6.42
N GLU A 136 3.44 -8.45 7.69
CA GLU A 136 4.84 -8.50 8.08
C GLU A 136 5.43 -9.90 7.86
N GLY A 137 6.71 -9.94 7.51
CA GLY A 137 7.50 -11.16 7.34
C GLY A 137 8.67 -11.21 8.30
#